data_AF-A0A3M1Y0L4-F1
#
_entry.id   AF-A0A3M1Y0L4-F1
#
_cell.length_a   1.000
_cell.length_b   1.000
_cell.length_c   1.000
_cell.angle_alpha   90.00
_cell.angle_beta   90.00
_cell.angle_gamma   90.00
#
_symmetry.space_group_name_H-M   'P 1'
#
loop_
_entity.id
_entity.type
_entity.pdbx_description
1 polymer ?
#
loop_
_entity_poly.entity_id
_entity_poly.type
_entity_poly.pdbx_seq_one_letter_code
_entity_poly.pdbx_strand_id
1 'polypeptide(L)'
;KDVDGDVYWIYGKLVSNKIRCAVVKVDKANVRRGPGTRYRKTDFSPAIKYDSFRILRRKGLWYKVKDEFGQVGWIHRKLLWVQ
;
A
#
# COMPACT_ATOMS: atom_id res chain seq x y z
N LYS A 1 -1.43 2.02 -16.59
CA LYS A 1 -1.97 3.19 -15.88
C LYS A 1 -1.34 3.21 -14.50
N ASP A 2 -0.68 4.28 -14.10
CA ASP A 2 -0.07 4.41 -12.78
C ASP A 2 -1.07 4.96 -11.74
N VAL A 3 -0.56 5.42 -10.60
CA VAL A 3 -1.34 5.97 -9.48
C VAL A 3 -1.98 7.33 -9.80
N ASP A 4 -1.35 8.15 -10.67
CA ASP A 4 -1.84 9.47 -11.08
C ASP A 4 -2.73 9.41 -12.33
N GLY A 5 -2.67 8.28 -13.04
CA GLY A 5 -3.55 7.96 -14.14
C GLY A 5 -2.89 7.96 -15.51
N ASP A 6 -1.58 8.09 -15.53
CA ASP A 6 -0.78 8.11 -16.75
C ASP A 6 -0.53 6.70 -17.28
N VAL A 7 -0.39 6.58 -18.61
CA VAL A 7 -0.21 5.30 -19.29
C VAL A 7 1.19 5.22 -19.88
N TYR A 8 1.95 4.21 -19.44
CA TYR A 8 3.31 3.93 -19.90
C TYR A 8 3.45 2.48 -20.36
N TRP A 9 4.47 2.23 -21.17
CA TRP A 9 4.86 0.89 -21.64
C TRP A 9 6.13 0.44 -20.92
N ILE A 10 6.13 -0.77 -20.36
CA ILE A 10 7.29 -1.39 -19.71
C ILE A 10 7.53 -2.74 -20.38
N TYR A 11 8.80 -3.10 -20.57
CA TYR A 11 9.15 -4.41 -21.13
C TYR A 11 8.65 -5.53 -20.21
N GLY A 12 7.78 -6.40 -20.74
CA GLY A 12 7.06 -7.41 -19.95
C GLY A 12 7.94 -8.36 -19.14
N LYS A 13 9.18 -8.61 -19.57
CA LYS A 13 10.12 -9.47 -18.84
C LYS A 13 10.72 -8.83 -17.58
N LEU A 14 10.54 -7.52 -17.40
CA LEU A 14 10.99 -6.79 -16.21
C LEU A 14 9.92 -6.73 -15.11
N VAL A 15 8.70 -7.21 -15.38
CA VAL A 15 7.57 -7.14 -14.45
C VAL A 15 7.04 -8.52 -14.08
N SER A 16 6.35 -8.62 -12.95
CA SER A 16 5.77 -9.87 -12.46
C SER A 16 4.43 -9.59 -11.77
N ASN A 17 3.46 -10.47 -12.00
CA ASN A 17 2.15 -10.45 -11.33
C ASN A 17 2.14 -11.31 -10.04
N LYS A 18 3.27 -11.92 -9.67
CA LYS A 18 3.37 -12.79 -8.48
C LYS A 18 3.25 -12.03 -7.16
N ILE A 19 3.54 -10.72 -7.18
CA ILE A 19 3.50 -9.86 -6.00
C ILE A 19 2.41 -8.82 -6.21
N ARG A 20 1.49 -8.74 -5.26
CA ARG A 20 0.51 -7.66 -5.22
C ARG A 20 1.10 -6.45 -4.51
N CYS A 21 1.07 -5.30 -5.16
CA CYS A 21 1.61 -4.06 -4.65
C CYS A 21 0.51 -3.03 -4.43
N ALA A 22 0.74 -2.12 -3.50
CA ALA A 22 -0.10 -0.96 -3.27
C ALA A 22 0.77 0.29 -3.19
N VAL A 23 0.25 1.41 -3.68
CA VAL A 23 0.87 2.72 -3.58
C VAL A 23 -0.10 3.66 -2.87
N VAL A 24 0.41 4.48 -1.97
CA VAL A 24 -0.39 5.52 -1.31
C VAL A 24 -0.73 6.62 -2.32
N LYS A 25 -2.03 6.87 -2.50
CA LYS A 25 -2.54 7.83 -3.51
C LYS A 25 -3.04 9.16 -2.92
N VAL A 26 -2.92 9.31 -1.60
CA VAL A 26 -3.32 10.51 -0.84
C VAL A 26 -2.08 11.08 -0.15
N ASP A 27 -2.10 12.35 0.25
CA ASP A 27 -0.91 12.99 0.85
C ASP A 27 -0.42 12.29 2.11
N LYS A 28 -1.34 11.80 2.95
CA LYS A 28 -1.04 11.08 4.20
C LYS A 28 -2.01 9.93 4.40
N ALA A 29 -1.47 8.72 4.53
CA ALA A 29 -2.21 7.52 4.89
C ALA A 29 -1.79 7.02 6.28
N ASN A 30 -2.76 6.91 7.19
CA ASN A 30 -2.48 6.32 8.49
C ASN A 30 -2.21 4.82 8.35
N VAL A 31 -1.08 4.37 8.90
CA VAL A 31 -0.73 2.95 8.99
C VAL A 31 -1.01 2.49 10.42
N ARG A 32 -1.74 1.39 10.57
CA ARG A 32 -2.24 0.91 11.87
C ARG A 32 -1.73 -0.47 12.23
N ARG A 33 -1.64 -0.75 13.53
CA ARG A 33 -1.22 -2.06 14.05
C ARG A 33 -2.24 -3.17 13.76
N GLY A 34 -3.49 -2.82 13.46
CA GLY A 34 -4.55 -3.77 13.11
C GLY A 34 -5.58 -3.22 12.12
N PRO A 35 -6.44 -4.09 11.56
CA PRO A 35 -7.43 -3.75 10.56
C PRO A 35 -8.65 -3.07 11.19
N GLY A 36 -8.56 -1.76 11.41
CA GLY A 36 -9.64 -0.97 11.98
C GLY A 36 -9.15 0.36 12.56
N THR A 37 -10.05 1.33 12.70
CA THR A 37 -9.73 2.65 13.25
C THR A 37 -9.50 2.64 14.77
N ARG A 38 -9.93 1.59 15.48
CA ARG A 38 -9.71 1.38 16.92
C ARG A 38 -8.28 0.97 17.24
N TYR A 39 -7.54 0.41 16.29
CA TYR A 39 -6.14 0.04 16.49
C TYR A 39 -5.25 1.28 16.44
N ARG A 40 -4.25 1.33 17.33
CA ARG A 40 -3.23 2.39 17.33
C ARG A 40 -2.48 2.44 16.01
N LYS A 41 -1.96 3.62 15.67
CA LYS A 41 -1.05 3.81 14.53
C LYS A 41 0.27 3.08 14.79
N THR A 42 0.95 2.68 13.72
CA THR A 42 2.33 2.19 13.79
C THR A 42 3.31 3.36 13.93
N ASP A 43 4.55 3.04 14.26
CA ASP A 43 5.57 4.05 14.57
C ASP A 43 6.08 4.76 13.29
N PHE A 44 5.87 4.14 12.13
CA PHE A 44 6.14 4.69 10.80
C PHE A 44 4.91 5.31 10.13
N SER A 45 3.82 5.50 10.87
CA SER A 45 2.68 6.25 10.37
C SER A 45 2.94 7.76 10.51
N PRO A 46 2.50 8.59 9.56
CA PRO A 46 1.80 8.25 8.32
C PRO A 46 2.76 7.85 7.19
N ALA A 47 2.26 7.00 6.30
CA ALA A 47 2.84 6.86 4.96
C ALA A 47 2.41 8.05 4.10
N ILE A 48 3.28 8.52 3.21
CA ILE A 48 3.04 9.67 2.32
C ILE A 48 2.69 9.23 0.90
N LYS A 49 2.19 10.15 0.08
CA LYS A 49 1.88 9.88 -1.33
C LYS A 49 3.11 9.26 -2.01
N TYR A 50 2.86 8.23 -2.81
CA TYR A 50 3.87 7.42 -3.52
C TYR A 50 4.62 6.38 -2.70
N ASP A 51 4.46 6.34 -1.37
CA ASP A 51 4.97 5.21 -0.60
C ASP A 51 4.36 3.90 -1.10
N SER A 52 5.24 2.92 -1.33
CA SER A 52 4.88 1.65 -1.95
C SER A 52 5.00 0.51 -0.96
N PHE A 53 4.09 -0.45 -1.08
CA PHE A 53 4.05 -1.59 -0.18
C PHE A 53 3.73 -2.87 -0.91
N ARG A 54 4.27 -3.98 -0.40
CA ARG A 54 3.80 -5.32 -0.74
C ARG A 54 2.55 -5.64 0.07
N ILE A 55 1.49 -6.10 -0.58
CA ILE A 55 0.27 -6.56 0.09
C ILE A 55 0.49 -8.00 0.55
N LEU A 56 0.46 -8.21 1.87
CA LEU A 56 0.57 -9.53 2.48
C LEU A 56 -0.78 -10.24 2.61
N ARG A 57 -1.83 -9.49 2.98
CA ARG A 57 -3.18 -10.05 3.21
C ARG A 57 -4.25 -8.96 3.16
N ARG A 58 -5.50 -9.34 2.88
CA ARG A 58 -6.68 -8.49 3.06
C ARG A 58 -7.56 -8.98 4.21
N LYS A 59 -8.12 -8.04 4.99
CA LYS A 59 -9.20 -8.30 5.97
C LYS A 59 -10.25 -7.18 5.85
N GLY A 60 -11.42 -7.51 5.31
CA GLY A 60 -12.46 -6.53 5.00
C GLY A 60 -11.95 -5.45 4.03
N LEU A 61 -12.01 -4.19 4.46
CA LEU A 61 -11.54 -3.01 3.73
C LEU A 61 -10.08 -2.62 4.04
N TRP A 62 -9.33 -3.46 4.75
CA TRP A 62 -7.95 -3.19 5.16
C TRP A 62 -6.98 -4.15 4.47
N TYR A 63 -5.83 -3.61 4.06
CA TYR A 63 -4.70 -4.39 3.59
C TYR A 63 -3.60 -4.41 4.64
N LYS A 64 -3.11 -5.61 4.94
CA LYS A 64 -1.85 -5.81 5.66
C LYS A 64 -0.72 -5.63 4.65
N VAL A 65 0.13 -4.65 4.90
CA VAL A 65 1.18 -4.19 4.00
C VAL A 65 2.55 -4.35 4.64
N LYS A 66 3.58 -4.51 3.81
CA LYS A 66 4.99 -4.53 4.21
C LYS A 66 5.78 -3.55 3.35
N ASP A 67 6.54 -2.66 3.98
CA ASP A 67 7.42 -1.71 3.30
C ASP A 67 8.78 -2.34 2.92
N GLU A 68 9.66 -1.56 2.32
CA GLU A 68 11.01 -1.92 1.93
C GLU A 68 11.93 -2.23 3.13
N PHE A 69 11.70 -1.60 4.28
CA PHE A 69 12.44 -1.83 5.53
C PHE A 69 11.94 -3.04 6.31
N GLY A 70 10.87 -3.68 5.81
CA GLY A 70 10.26 -4.85 6.37
C GLY A 70 9.26 -4.61 7.51
N GLN A 71 8.90 -3.35 7.75
CA GLN A 71 7.88 -2.95 8.70
C GLN A 71 6.50 -3.34 8.19
N VAL A 72 5.61 -3.68 9.11
CA VAL A 72 4.30 -4.25 8.79
C VAL A 72 3.20 -3.45 9.45
N GLY A 73 2.14 -3.18 8.69
CA GLY A 73 0.98 -2.46 9.20
C GLY A 73 -0.27 -2.69 8.38
N TRP A 74 -1.32 -1.96 8.70
CA TRP A 74 -2.62 -2.01 8.05
C TRP A 74 -3.03 -0.65 7.52
N ILE A 75 -3.37 -0.60 6.24
CA ILE A 75 -3.86 0.62 5.57
C ILE A 75 -5.26 0.35 5.01
N HIS A 76 -6.14 1.33 5.14
CA HIS A 76 -7.48 1.26 4.58
C HIS A 76 -7.43 1.36 3.04
N ARG A 77 -8.10 0.44 2.34
CA ARG A 77 -8.01 0.30 0.88
C ARG A 77 -8.29 1.59 0.11
N LYS A 78 -9.20 2.45 0.58
CA LYS A 78 -9.52 3.71 -0.11
C LYS A 78 -8.33 4.68 -0.23
N LEU A 79 -7.31 4.54 0.62
CA LEU A 79 -6.11 5.39 0.63
C LEU A 79 -5.03 4.88 -0.33
N LEU A 80 -5.25 3.72 -0.95
CA LEU A 80 -4.29 3.03 -1.79
C LEU A 80 -4.78 2.96 -3.23
N TRP A 81 -3.84 3.04 -4.16
CA TRP A 81 -3.94 2.49 -5.49
C TRP A 81 -3.31 1.09 -5.46
N VAL A 82 -4.01 0.08 -5.99
CA VAL A 82 -3.57 -1.32 -5.92
C VAL A 82 -3.44 -1.87 -7.32
N GLN A 83 -2.29 -2.51 -7.57
CA GLN A 83 -1.98 -3.17 -8.82
C GLN A 83 -2.50 -4.62 -8.86
#